data_AF-C7EN07-F1
#
_entry.id   AF-C7EN07-F1
#
_cell.length_a   1.000
_cell.length_b   1.000
_cell.length_c   1.000
_cell.angle_alpha   90.00
_cell.angle_beta   90.00
_cell.angle_gamma   90.00
#
_symmetry.space_group_name_H-M   'P 1'
#
loop_
_entity.id
_entity.type
_entity.pdbx_description
1 polymer ?
#
loop_
_entity_poly.entity_id
_entity_poly.type
_entity_poly.pdbx_seq_one_letter_code
_entity_poly.pdbx_strand_id
1 'polypeptide(L)'
;MFLDASGTYHLYYQYNPTADVAGNQHWGHATSTDLYHWVNQPIAIFPPTNDSQVFSGSAVVDVNNTSGFFPDQDNGVVAIYTLNTPTAQVQEIAYSHDGGYTFTPYAGNPVINSTSTQ
;
A
#
# COMPACT_ATOMS: atom_id res chain seq x y z
N MET A 1 3.35 -1.33 -8.05
CA MET A 1 4.75 -1.77 -8.17
C MET A 1 5.62 -0.55 -8.31
N PHE A 2 6.82 -0.54 -7.71
CA PHE A 2 7.85 0.48 -7.94
C PHE A 2 9.25 -0.17 -7.93
N LEU A 3 10.26 0.54 -8.41
CA LEU A 3 11.67 0.19 -8.30
C LEU A 3 12.31 1.13 -7.28
N ASP A 4 12.95 0.59 -6.25
CA ASP A 4 13.64 1.39 -5.25
C ASP A 4 15.04 1.84 -5.72
N ALA A 5 15.66 2.74 -4.96
CA ALA A 5 17.00 3.25 -5.28
C ALA A 5 18.11 2.19 -5.19
N SER A 6 17.85 1.04 -4.54
CA SER A 6 18.77 -0.10 -4.45
C SER A 6 18.70 -1.04 -5.66
N GLY A 7 17.75 -0.82 -6.58
CA GLY A 7 17.51 -1.70 -7.73
C GLY A 7 16.56 -2.86 -7.44
N THR A 8 15.78 -2.79 -6.34
CA THR A 8 14.79 -3.80 -5.98
C THR A 8 13.40 -3.40 -6.48
N TYR A 9 12.77 -4.27 -7.26
CA TYR A 9 11.37 -4.16 -7.65
C TYR A 9 10.46 -4.64 -6.53
N HIS A 10 9.46 -3.83 -6.17
CA HIS A 10 8.42 -4.15 -5.21
C HIS A 10 7.10 -4.38 -5.93
N LEU A 11 6.57 -5.60 -5.89
CA LEU A 11 5.26 -5.96 -6.40
C LEU A 11 4.28 -6.13 -5.24
N TYR A 12 3.16 -5.40 -5.32
CA TYR A 12 2.01 -5.60 -4.43
C TYR A 12 0.85 -6.18 -5.22
N TYR A 13 0.05 -7.02 -4.58
CA TYR A 13 -1.07 -7.72 -5.22
C TYR A 13 -2.23 -7.93 -4.24
N GLN A 14 -3.44 -7.98 -4.78
CA GLN A 14 -4.64 -8.30 -4.02
C GLN A 14 -4.51 -9.73 -3.46
N TYR A 15 -4.54 -9.86 -2.14
CA TYR A 15 -4.26 -11.12 -1.48
C TYR A 15 -5.35 -11.46 -0.45
N ASN A 16 -5.88 -12.68 -0.54
CA ASN A 16 -6.69 -13.26 0.52
C ASN A 16 -5.84 -14.32 1.25
N PRO A 17 -5.38 -14.06 2.50
CA PRO A 17 -4.55 -15.02 3.22
C PRO A 17 -5.32 -16.25 3.73
N THR A 18 -6.65 -16.26 3.68
CA THR A 18 -7.48 -17.30 4.31
C THR A 18 -8.24 -18.17 3.33
N ALA A 19 -8.29 -17.83 2.03
CA ALA A 19 -8.97 -18.62 1.01
C ALA A 19 -8.43 -18.34 -0.40
N ASP A 20 -8.74 -19.23 -1.34
CA ASP A 20 -8.44 -19.12 -2.78
C ASP A 20 -9.51 -18.35 -3.58
N VAL A 21 -10.45 -17.70 -2.88
CA VAL A 21 -11.51 -16.85 -3.44
C VAL A 21 -11.43 -15.42 -2.90
N ALA A 22 -12.10 -14.47 -3.55
CA ALA A 22 -12.17 -13.09 -3.05
C ALA A 22 -13.00 -12.98 -1.76
N GLY A 23 -12.64 -12.06 -0.84
CA GLY A 23 -13.43 -11.79 0.37
C GLY A 23 -12.70 -11.21 1.58
N ASN A 24 -11.36 -11.15 1.57
CA ASN A 24 -10.54 -10.65 2.68
C ASN A 24 -9.25 -9.99 2.13
N GLN A 25 -9.41 -9.01 1.24
CA GLN A 25 -8.29 -8.44 0.50
C GLN A 25 -7.35 -7.63 1.39
N HIS A 26 -6.08 -8.01 1.30
CA HIS A 26 -4.89 -7.33 1.80
C HIS A 26 -4.01 -6.95 0.61
N TRP A 27 -2.95 -6.17 0.87
CA TRP A 27 -1.82 -6.11 -0.06
C TRP A 27 -0.76 -7.14 0.32
N GLY A 28 -0.72 -8.24 -0.45
CA GLY A 28 0.44 -9.12 -0.48
C GLY A 28 1.65 -8.42 -1.09
N HIS A 29 2.86 -8.89 -0.80
CA HIS A 29 4.10 -8.25 -1.22
C HIS A 29 5.14 -9.29 -1.65
N ALA A 30 5.84 -8.98 -2.74
CA ALA A 30 7.01 -9.71 -3.19
C ALA A 30 8.06 -8.75 -3.73
N THR A 31 9.34 -9.10 -3.59
CA THR A 31 10.46 -8.34 -4.13
C THR A 31 11.28 -9.14 -5.13
N SER A 32 11.91 -8.44 -6.07
CA SER A 32 12.77 -9.04 -7.11
C SER A 32 13.84 -8.06 -7.55
N THR A 33 15.00 -8.56 -7.97
CA THR A 33 16.06 -7.74 -8.60
C THR A 33 16.04 -7.83 -10.13
N ASP A 34 15.20 -8.69 -10.71
CA ASP A 34 15.22 -9.00 -12.15
C ASP A 34 13.82 -9.20 -12.77
N LEU A 35 12.76 -8.95 -12.01
CA LEU A 35 11.34 -9.16 -12.38
C LEU A 35 10.96 -10.62 -12.69
N TYR A 36 11.86 -11.57 -12.46
CA TYR A 36 11.65 -12.99 -12.78
C TYR A 36 11.72 -13.88 -11.53
N HIS A 37 12.74 -13.70 -10.71
CA HIS A 37 12.89 -14.40 -9.43
C HIS A 37 12.31 -13.55 -8.31
N TRP A 38 11.30 -14.08 -7.62
CA TRP A 38 10.55 -13.36 -6.60
C TRP A 38 10.78 -13.96 -5.21
N VAL A 39 10.98 -13.08 -4.23
CA VAL A 39 11.00 -13.42 -2.80
C VAL A 39 9.70 -12.93 -2.18
N ASN A 40 8.91 -13.86 -1.62
CA ASN A 40 7.71 -13.50 -0.88
C ASN A 40 8.09 -12.73 0.38
N GLN A 41 7.38 -11.63 0.62
CA GLN A 41 7.51 -10.80 1.81
C GLN A 41 6.27 -10.95 2.69
N PRO A 42 6.31 -10.49 3.95
CA PRO A 42 5.10 -10.35 4.76
C PRO A 42 4.03 -9.49 4.07
N ILE A 43 2.79 -9.63 4.50
CA ILE A 43 1.70 -8.76 4.05
C ILE A 43 2.05 -7.30 4.36
N ALA A 44 1.94 -6.43 3.37
CA ALA A 44 2.36 -5.03 3.48
C ALA A 44 1.27 -4.13 4.08
N ILE A 45 0.00 -4.35 3.70
CA ILE A 45 -1.15 -3.57 4.20
C ILE A 45 -2.28 -4.51 4.58
N PHE A 46 -2.74 -4.36 5.82
CA PHE A 46 -3.87 -5.08 6.39
C PHE A 46 -5.13 -4.21 6.37
N PRO A 47 -6.32 -4.79 6.19
CA PRO A 47 -7.56 -4.07 6.41
C PRO A 47 -7.66 -3.63 7.88
N PRO A 48 -8.13 -2.41 8.18
CA PRO A 48 -8.24 -1.91 9.55
C PRO A 48 -9.28 -2.67 10.40
N THR A 49 -10.28 -3.28 9.75
CA THR A 49 -11.36 -4.04 10.39
C THR A 49 -11.70 -5.29 9.61
N ASN A 50 -12.34 -6.27 10.26
CA ASN A 50 -12.73 -7.56 9.65
C ASN A 50 -13.78 -7.44 8.53
N ASP A 51 -14.51 -6.34 8.46
CA ASP A 51 -15.52 -6.04 7.43
C ASP A 51 -15.00 -5.11 6.33
N SER A 52 -13.72 -4.72 6.40
CA SER A 52 -13.06 -3.88 5.41
C SER A 52 -12.08 -4.68 4.56
N GLN A 53 -11.80 -4.16 3.37
CA GLN A 53 -10.92 -4.78 2.38
C GLN A 53 -10.01 -3.71 1.77
N VAL A 54 -8.71 -4.00 1.70
CA VAL A 54 -7.72 -3.15 1.05
C VAL A 54 -7.73 -3.48 -0.44
N PHE A 55 -8.36 -2.62 -1.24
CA PHE A 55 -8.46 -2.77 -2.68
C PHE A 55 -7.21 -2.25 -3.39
N SER A 56 -7.23 -2.37 -4.72
CA SER A 56 -6.13 -1.97 -5.59
C SER A 56 -5.71 -0.52 -5.37
N GLY A 57 -4.50 -0.23 -5.82
CA GLY A 57 -3.93 1.11 -5.76
C GLY A 57 -2.54 1.16 -6.38
N SER A 58 -1.77 2.17 -5.98
CA SER A 58 -0.43 2.45 -6.47
C SER A 58 0.50 2.82 -5.31
N ALA A 59 1.81 2.83 -5.57
CA ALA A 59 2.81 3.28 -4.61
C ALA A 59 3.82 4.18 -5.32
N VAL A 60 4.31 5.19 -4.61
CA VAL A 60 5.28 6.17 -5.10
C VAL A 60 6.40 6.35 -4.07
N VAL A 61 7.61 6.63 -4.55
CA VAL A 61 8.72 7.08 -3.69
C VAL A 61 8.63 8.60 -3.59
N ASP A 62 8.44 9.12 -2.38
CA ASP A 62 8.28 10.56 -2.12
C ASP A 62 9.64 11.22 -1.84
N VAL A 63 10.49 11.24 -2.87
CA VAL A 63 11.90 11.69 -2.77
C VAL A 63 12.08 13.11 -2.27
N ASN A 64 11.07 13.97 -2.45
CA ASN A 64 11.10 15.38 -2.07
C ASN A 64 10.29 15.66 -0.80
N ASN A 65 9.86 14.61 -0.08
CA ASN A 65 9.02 14.72 1.11
C ASN A 65 7.81 15.65 0.91
N THR A 66 7.15 15.56 -0.24
CA THR A 66 5.97 16.38 -0.56
C THR A 66 4.77 16.04 0.32
N SER A 67 4.73 14.82 0.86
CA SER A 67 3.75 14.37 1.85
C SER A 67 4.00 14.95 3.25
N GLY A 68 5.24 15.31 3.57
CA GLY A 68 5.67 15.70 4.91
C GLY A 68 5.95 14.52 5.86
N PHE A 69 5.80 13.26 5.42
CA PHE A 69 6.01 12.08 6.28
C PHE A 69 7.48 11.74 6.52
N PHE A 70 8.40 12.24 5.69
CA PHE A 70 9.79 11.79 5.63
C PHE A 70 10.79 12.94 5.83
N PRO A 71 10.83 13.59 7.01
CA PRO A 71 11.73 14.73 7.24
C PRO A 71 13.22 14.37 7.13
N ASP A 72 13.57 13.12 7.40
CA ASP A 72 14.95 12.65 7.52
C ASP A 72 15.33 11.52 6.52
N GLN A 73 14.52 11.29 5.48
CA GLN A 73 14.81 10.27 4.44
C GLN A 73 14.22 10.63 3.06
N ASP A 74 14.89 10.21 1.99
CA ASP A 74 14.49 10.44 0.58
C ASP A 74 13.97 9.16 -0.12
N ASN A 75 13.93 8.03 0.60
CA ASN A 75 13.45 6.74 0.11
C ASN A 75 12.09 6.34 0.70
N GLY A 76 11.37 7.29 1.29
CA GLY A 76 10.05 7.05 1.86
C GLY A 76 9.04 6.66 0.79
N VAL A 77 8.19 5.67 1.08
CA VAL A 77 7.21 5.14 0.13
C VAL A 77 5.80 5.48 0.60
N VAL A 78 4.98 6.05 -0.27
CA VAL A 78 3.55 6.30 -0.03
C VAL A 78 2.73 5.34 -0.89
N ALA A 79 1.91 4.51 -0.24
CA ALA A 79 0.87 3.73 -0.87
C ALA A 79 -0.42 4.56 -0.92
N ILE A 80 -1.09 4.56 -2.08
CA ILE A 80 -2.43 5.13 -2.27
C ILE A 80 -3.34 3.99 -2.71
N TYR A 81 -4.40 3.72 -1.94
CA TYR A 81 -5.25 2.56 -2.15
C TYR A 81 -6.72 2.86 -1.88
N THR A 82 -7.60 2.07 -2.46
CA THR A 82 -9.02 2.12 -2.12
C THR A 82 -9.27 1.29 -0.86
N LEU A 83 -9.87 1.88 0.18
CA LEU A 83 -10.47 1.11 1.26
C LEU A 83 -11.94 0.83 0.91
N ASN A 84 -12.27 -0.45 0.78
CA ASN A 84 -13.63 -0.92 0.59
C ASN A 84 -14.22 -1.34 1.94
N THR A 85 -15.38 -0.78 2.28
CA THR A 85 -16.18 -1.09 3.47
C THR A 85 -17.59 -1.49 3.03
N PRO A 86 -18.45 -2.01 3.92
CA PRO A 86 -19.82 -2.37 3.54
C PRO A 86 -20.64 -1.19 2.99
N THR A 87 -20.25 0.04 3.32
CA THR A 87 -21.02 1.26 3.00
C THR A 87 -20.33 2.20 2.02
N ALA A 88 -19.03 2.06 1.77
CA ALA A 88 -18.26 3.01 0.97
C ALA A 88 -16.97 2.43 0.37
N GLN A 89 -16.56 2.99 -0.75
CA GLN A 89 -15.20 2.92 -1.28
C GLN A 89 -14.58 4.32 -1.23
N VAL A 90 -13.49 4.46 -0.48
CA VAL A 90 -12.77 5.73 -0.25
C VAL A 90 -11.30 5.57 -0.60
N GLN A 91 -10.60 6.67 -0.86
CA GLN A 91 -9.15 6.63 -1.14
C GLN A 91 -8.39 6.97 0.13
N GLU A 92 -7.52 6.06 0.52
CA GLU A 92 -6.64 6.16 1.67
C GLU A 92 -5.18 6.18 1.22
N ILE A 93 -4.34 6.70 2.10
CA ILE A 93 -2.89 6.60 1.95
C ILE A 93 -2.27 5.94 3.19
N ALA A 94 -1.15 5.27 2.98
CA ALA A 94 -0.27 4.78 4.03
C ALA A 94 1.18 5.04 3.63
N TYR A 95 2.06 5.17 4.61
CA TYR A 95 3.47 5.51 4.38
C TYR A 95 4.39 4.47 5.01
N SER A 96 5.53 4.25 4.37
CA SER A 96 6.53 3.29 4.81
C SER A 96 7.88 3.99 4.95
N HIS A 97 8.50 3.80 6.12
CA HIS A 97 9.84 4.28 6.44
C HIS A 97 10.94 3.25 6.14
N ASP A 98 10.57 1.99 5.87
CA ASP A 98 11.49 0.87 5.68
C ASP A 98 11.63 0.44 4.22
N GLY A 99 11.30 1.31 3.27
CA GLY A 99 11.43 1.04 1.83
C GLY A 99 10.27 0.25 1.23
N GLY A 100 9.09 0.31 1.84
CA GLY A 100 7.88 -0.33 1.35
C GLY A 100 7.67 -1.76 1.83
N TYR A 101 8.27 -2.18 2.95
CA TYR A 101 8.02 -3.50 3.52
C TYR A 101 6.86 -3.46 4.53
N THR A 102 6.84 -2.44 5.39
CA THR A 102 5.74 -2.20 6.33
C THR A 102 5.16 -0.81 6.13
N PHE A 103 3.84 -0.69 6.27
CA PHE A 103 3.12 0.56 6.06
C PHE A 103 2.33 0.97 7.31
N THR A 104 2.37 2.27 7.62
CA THR A 104 1.55 2.91 8.64
C THR A 104 0.43 3.69 7.96
N PRO A 105 -0.86 3.41 8.25
CA PRO A 105 -1.97 4.19 7.71
C PRO A 105 -1.89 5.66 8.14
N TYR A 106 -2.22 6.58 7.23
CA TYR A 106 -2.29 7.99 7.57
C TYR A 106 -3.48 8.28 8.50
N ALA A 107 -3.22 8.94 9.62
CA ALA A 107 -4.24 9.23 10.64
C ALA A 107 -5.40 10.10 10.13
N GLY A 108 -5.18 10.88 9.06
CA GLY A 108 -6.21 11.73 8.44
C GLY A 108 -6.98 11.05 7.31
N ASN A 109 -6.91 9.73 7.17
CA ASN A 109 -7.69 9.01 6.18
C ASN A 109 -9.22 9.13 6.42
N PRO A 110 -10.04 9.09 5.35
CA PRO A 110 -9.64 9.00 3.95
C PRO A 110 -9.19 10.36 3.37
N VAL A 111 -8.27 10.35 2.42
CA VAL A 111 -7.81 11.55 1.71
C VAL A 111 -8.77 11.97 0.57
N ILE A 112 -9.54 11.02 0.02
CA ILE A 112 -10.65 11.30 -0.87
C ILE A 112 -11.86 10.49 -0.42
N ASN A 113 -12.91 11.17 0.02
CA ASN A 113 -14.14 10.55 0.50
C ASN A 113 -15.05 10.16 -0.68
N SER A 114 -15.97 9.21 -0.46
CA SER A 114 -16.94 8.74 -1.47
C SER A 114 -17.95 9.80 -1.90
N THR A 115 -18.12 10.85 -1.11
CA THR A 115 -18.96 12.02 -1.42
C THR A 115 -18.17 13.19 -2.00
N SER A 116 -16.88 13.02 -2.25
CA SER A 116 -16.02 14.07 -2.82
C SER A 116 -16.49 14.45 -4.22
N THR A 117 -16.55 15.74 -4.52
CA THR A 117 -16.85 16.28 -5.86
C THR A 117 -15.61 16.85 -6.56
N GLN A 118 -14.41 16.56 -6.03
CA GLN A 118 -13.15 16.91 -6.68
C GLN A 118 -13.09 16.38 -8.11
#